data_AF-A0A9Y3VAI3-F1
#
_entry.id   AF-A0A9Y3VAI3-F1
#
_cell.length_a   1.000
_cell.length_b   1.000
_cell.length_c   1.000
_cell.angle_alpha   90.00
_cell.angle_beta   90.00
_cell.angle_gamma   90.00
#
_symmetry.space_group_name_H-M   'P 1'
#
loop_
_entity.id
_entity.type
_entity.pdbx_description
1 polymer ?
#
loop_
_entity_poly.entity_id
_entity_poly.type
_entity_poly.pdbx_seq_one_letter_code
_entity_poly.pdbx_strand_id
1 'polypeptide(L)'
;MTATKDMEDFFKTVGEVRGLIEKISCQAEDVERRQAAILAFPSQDKRNKDELELLNNETKKNAKLIKARLKSMQKPGDETGATVAQRIRNNQHSYLTRWFAEVMKGYHEAQISFREKCKAKIQRQLEIVNKSTTGKELEEMLERDNLAIFISDITSDSQISSQALTEIELRHQEILCLESSIKDLHEIFVDTAMMLELQGELINNIERNVTTAAEYVDRSKEETSRAVDYKKNPYKITFLPNFMKSLKKNSAPDPV
;
A
#
# COMPACT_ATOMS: atom_id res chain seq x y z
N MET A 1 -32.29 -3.79 9.44
CA MET A 1 -31.57 -2.48 9.44
C MET A 1 -30.06 -2.60 9.69
N THR A 2 -29.54 -3.76 10.12
CA THR A 2 -28.11 -3.94 10.46
C THR A 2 -27.20 -4.20 9.25
N ALA A 3 -27.66 -4.93 8.23
CA ALA A 3 -26.83 -5.28 7.05
C ALA A 3 -26.56 -4.10 6.09
N THR A 4 -27.52 -3.17 5.95
CA THR A 4 -27.34 -1.95 5.16
C THR A 4 -26.32 -1.00 5.80
N LYS A 5 -26.36 -0.87 7.13
CA LYS A 5 -25.39 -0.06 7.89
C LYS A 5 -23.97 -0.65 7.83
N ASP A 6 -23.82 -1.98 7.93
CA ASP A 6 -22.52 -2.66 7.80
C ASP A 6 -21.85 -2.43 6.43
N MET A 7 -22.64 -2.36 5.34
CA MET A 7 -22.11 -2.04 4.00
C MET A 7 -21.81 -0.55 3.83
N GLU A 8 -22.60 0.35 4.41
CA GLU A 8 -22.34 1.79 4.40
C GLU A 8 -21.03 2.13 5.14
N ASP A 9 -20.83 1.57 6.34
CA ASP A 9 -19.59 1.71 7.12
C ASP A 9 -18.37 1.16 6.35
N PHE A 10 -18.58 0.08 5.59
CA PHE A 10 -17.55 -0.47 4.71
C PHE A 10 -17.17 0.47 3.57
N PHE A 11 -18.15 1.03 2.85
CA PHE A 11 -17.87 1.97 1.76
C PHE A 11 -17.23 3.27 2.27
N LYS A 12 -17.59 3.71 3.48
CA LYS A 12 -16.90 4.81 4.14
C LYS A 12 -15.42 4.47 4.38
N THR A 13 -15.13 3.27 4.89
CA THR A 13 -13.75 2.80 5.08
C THR A 13 -12.99 2.71 3.75
N VAL A 14 -13.63 2.22 2.69
CA VAL A 14 -13.06 2.22 1.33
C VAL A 14 -12.69 3.64 0.89
N GLY A 15 -13.60 4.61 1.06
CA GLY A 15 -13.35 6.01 0.71
C GLY A 15 -12.19 6.62 1.49
N GLU A 16 -12.12 6.34 2.81
CA GLU A 16 -11.00 6.77 3.66
C GLU A 16 -9.67 6.20 3.18
N VAL A 17 -9.61 4.90 2.87
CA VAL A 17 -8.38 4.25 2.37
C VAL A 17 -7.97 4.83 1.02
N ARG A 18 -8.91 5.03 0.09
CA ARG A 18 -8.62 5.63 -1.22
C ARG A 18 -8.01 7.02 -1.07
N GLY A 19 -8.62 7.89 -0.27
CA GLY A 19 -8.10 9.25 -0.06
C GLY A 19 -6.71 9.26 0.58
N LEU A 20 -6.41 8.32 1.47
CA LEU A 20 -5.06 8.18 2.05
C LEU A 20 -4.03 7.69 1.02
N ILE A 21 -4.40 6.75 0.13
CA ILE A 21 -3.52 6.28 -0.94
C ILE A 21 -3.20 7.42 -1.91
N GLU A 22 -4.22 8.19 -2.32
CA GLU A 22 -4.04 9.39 -3.16
C GLU A 22 -3.12 10.41 -2.47
N LYS A 23 -3.31 10.63 -1.16
CA LYS A 23 -2.44 11.51 -0.38
C LYS A 23 -0.98 11.04 -0.40
N ILE A 24 -0.70 9.74 -0.22
CA ILE A 24 0.68 9.22 -0.29
C ILE A 24 1.25 9.38 -1.70
N SER A 25 0.44 9.17 -2.75
CA SER A 25 0.87 9.38 -4.12
C SER A 25 1.35 10.82 -4.35
N CYS A 26 0.60 11.82 -3.88
CA CYS A 26 1.04 13.22 -3.95
C CYS A 26 2.28 13.48 -3.08
N GLN A 27 2.35 12.87 -1.90
CA GLN A 27 3.52 13.00 -1.02
C GLN A 27 4.80 12.44 -1.66
N ALA A 28 4.70 11.38 -2.47
CA ALA A 28 5.84 10.84 -3.21
C ALA A 28 6.42 11.87 -4.20
N GLU A 29 5.55 12.53 -4.97
CA GLU A 29 5.95 13.60 -5.89
C GLU A 29 6.56 14.79 -5.15
N ASP A 30 6.01 15.16 -3.98
CA ASP A 30 6.55 16.22 -3.14
C ASP A 30 7.94 15.88 -2.61
N VAL A 31 8.15 14.64 -2.14
CA VAL A 31 9.44 14.14 -1.67
C VAL A 31 10.49 14.25 -2.77
N GLU A 32 10.19 13.81 -3.99
CA GLU A 32 11.12 13.93 -5.13
C GLU A 32 11.49 15.39 -5.42
N ARG A 33 10.50 16.31 -5.39
CA ARG A 33 10.74 17.74 -5.61
C ARG A 33 11.65 18.34 -4.54
N ARG A 34 11.46 17.98 -3.27
CA ARG A 34 12.32 18.44 -2.16
C ARG A 34 13.72 17.87 -2.27
N GLN A 35 13.83 16.58 -2.54
CA GLN A 35 15.11 15.90 -2.79
C GLN A 35 15.89 16.53 -3.94
N ALA A 36 15.22 16.89 -5.05
CA ALA A 36 15.84 17.60 -6.16
C ALA A 36 16.33 19.00 -5.74
N ALA A 37 15.56 19.75 -4.93
CA ALA A 37 15.96 21.05 -4.42
C ALA A 37 17.18 20.97 -3.48
N ILE A 38 17.21 19.94 -2.61
CA ILE A 38 18.32 19.65 -1.68
C ILE A 38 19.61 19.34 -2.47
N LEU A 39 19.51 18.63 -3.59
CA LEU A 39 20.66 18.37 -4.47
C LEU A 39 21.12 19.62 -5.21
N ALA A 40 20.22 20.53 -5.57
CA ALA A 40 20.54 21.72 -6.35
C ALA A 40 21.16 22.86 -5.50
N PHE A 41 20.71 23.04 -4.26
CA PHE A 41 21.10 24.17 -3.41
C PHE A 41 21.49 23.76 -1.98
N PRO A 42 22.74 23.28 -1.77
CA PRO A 42 23.21 22.79 -0.46
C PRO A 42 23.22 23.83 0.67
N SER A 43 23.20 25.12 0.35
CA SER A 43 23.28 26.23 1.33
C SER A 43 21.92 26.77 1.79
N GLN A 44 20.80 26.39 1.18
CA GLN A 44 19.42 26.77 1.58
C GLN A 44 18.61 25.60 2.19
N ASP A 45 19.34 24.61 2.69
CA ASP A 45 18.89 23.23 2.86
C ASP A 45 17.95 23.02 4.07
N LYS A 46 18.05 23.84 5.11
CA LYS A 46 17.36 23.59 6.39
C LYS A 46 15.84 23.49 6.22
N ARG A 47 15.22 24.43 5.50
CA ARG A 47 13.78 24.41 5.28
C ARG A 47 13.32 23.19 4.47
N ASN A 48 14.06 22.84 3.41
CA ASN A 48 13.71 21.68 2.59
C ASN A 48 13.90 20.36 3.34
N LYS A 49 14.92 20.28 4.22
CA LYS A 49 15.13 19.15 5.14
C LYS A 49 14.00 19.00 6.14
N ASP A 50 13.61 20.09 6.81
CA ASP A 50 12.51 20.08 7.79
C ASP A 50 11.19 19.66 7.12
N GLU A 51 10.90 20.19 5.92
CA GLU A 51 9.71 19.83 5.13
C GLU A 51 9.77 18.36 4.63
N LEU A 52 10.94 17.86 4.25
CA LEU A 52 11.15 16.46 3.85
C LEU A 52 10.93 15.50 5.02
N GLU A 53 11.44 15.82 6.20
CA GLU A 53 11.22 15.03 7.41
C GLU A 53 9.73 14.97 7.77
N LEU A 54 9.02 16.10 7.66
CA LEU A 54 7.57 16.16 7.86
C LEU A 54 6.83 15.27 6.86
N LEU A 55 7.18 15.33 5.57
CA LEU A 55 6.58 14.49 4.52
C LEU A 55 6.82 13.00 4.78
N ASN A 56 8.04 12.61 5.18
CA ASN A 56 8.36 11.23 5.54
C ASN A 56 7.51 10.73 6.73
N ASN A 57 7.39 11.56 7.77
CA ASN A 57 6.61 11.24 8.97
C ASN A 57 5.12 11.13 8.68
N GLU A 58 4.56 12.03 7.87
CA GLU A 58 3.17 11.94 7.43
C GLU A 58 2.92 10.71 6.55
N THR A 59 3.83 10.41 5.62
CA THR A 59 3.74 9.22 4.76
C THR A 59 3.73 7.95 5.60
N LYS A 60 4.64 7.83 6.57
CA LYS A 60 4.68 6.72 7.53
C LYS A 60 3.38 6.58 8.31
N LYS A 61 2.82 7.69 8.80
CA LYS A 61 1.54 7.70 9.54
C LYS A 61 0.37 7.25 8.65
N ASN A 62 0.28 7.79 7.43
CA ASN A 62 -0.75 7.43 6.47
C ASN A 62 -0.65 5.95 6.07
N ALA A 63 0.55 5.47 5.80
CA ALA A 63 0.80 4.07 5.43
C ALA A 63 0.41 3.10 6.56
N LYS A 64 0.74 3.42 7.82
CA LYS A 64 0.30 2.64 8.99
C LYS A 64 -1.22 2.64 9.14
N LEU A 65 -1.87 3.77 8.89
CA LEU A 65 -3.34 3.88 8.95
C LEU A 65 -4.01 3.06 7.84
N ILE A 66 -3.52 3.17 6.59
CA ILE A 66 -4.00 2.35 5.46
C ILE A 66 -3.88 0.87 5.80
N LYS A 67 -2.71 0.44 6.28
CA LYS A 67 -2.46 -0.95 6.70
C LYS A 67 -3.49 -1.44 7.72
N ALA A 68 -3.74 -0.65 8.77
CA ALA A 68 -4.71 -1.00 9.81
C ALA A 68 -6.14 -1.10 9.24
N ARG A 69 -6.52 -0.19 8.35
CA ARG A 69 -7.85 -0.21 7.70
C ARG A 69 -8.00 -1.38 6.73
N LEU A 70 -7.00 -1.66 5.90
CA LEU A 70 -6.99 -2.86 5.05
C LEU A 70 -7.13 -4.15 5.87
N LYS A 71 -6.37 -4.28 6.98
CA LYS A 71 -6.51 -5.43 7.90
C LYS A 71 -7.93 -5.53 8.47
N SER A 72 -8.57 -4.41 8.83
CA SER A 72 -9.95 -4.40 9.34
C SER A 72 -11.01 -4.76 8.29
N MET A 73 -10.71 -4.54 7.00
CA MET A 73 -11.59 -4.92 5.89
C MET A 73 -11.55 -6.43 5.62
N GLN A 74 -10.52 -7.12 6.09
CA GLN A 74 -10.39 -8.57 6.01
C GLN A 74 -11.27 -9.23 7.08
N LYS A 75 -12.42 -9.79 6.68
CA LYS A 75 -13.22 -10.64 7.55
C LYS A 75 -12.80 -12.11 7.34
N PRO A 76 -12.36 -12.85 8.37
CA PRO A 76 -12.17 -14.29 8.26
C PRO A 76 -13.55 -14.95 8.12
N GLY A 77 -13.79 -15.62 6.99
CA GLY A 77 -15.07 -16.29 6.73
C GLY A 77 -15.07 -17.03 5.41
N ASP A 78 -15.30 -18.35 5.51
CA ASP A 78 -15.45 -19.42 4.53
C ASP A 78 -15.15 -19.12 3.05
N GLU A 79 -14.30 -19.99 2.50
CA GLU A 79 -13.82 -20.08 1.12
C GLU A 79 -14.94 -20.12 0.05
N THR A 80 -16.20 -20.20 0.47
CA THR A 80 -17.36 -20.04 -0.39
C THR A 80 -17.85 -18.59 -0.38
N GLY A 81 -17.65 -17.89 -1.50
CA GLY A 81 -18.21 -16.55 -1.77
C GLY A 81 -19.75 -16.53 -1.84
N ALA A 82 -20.42 -16.87 -0.75
CA ALA A 82 -21.84 -17.20 -0.72
C ALA A 82 -22.77 -15.97 -0.79
N THR A 83 -22.25 -14.74 -0.70
CA THR A 83 -23.05 -13.51 -0.81
C THR A 83 -22.44 -12.45 -1.71
N VAL A 84 -23.29 -11.65 -2.37
CA VAL A 84 -22.90 -10.47 -3.18
C VAL A 84 -22.06 -9.50 -2.36
N ALA A 85 -22.44 -9.25 -1.09
CA ALA A 85 -21.73 -8.36 -0.19
C ALA A 85 -20.28 -8.81 0.07
N GLN A 86 -20.05 -10.11 0.28
CA GLN A 86 -18.70 -10.65 0.49
C GLN A 86 -17.83 -10.51 -0.77
N ARG A 87 -18.41 -10.73 -1.96
CA ARG A 87 -17.70 -10.52 -3.24
C ARG A 87 -17.29 -9.07 -3.42
N ILE A 88 -18.19 -8.12 -3.13
CA ILE A 88 -17.87 -6.70 -3.17
C ILE A 88 -16.73 -6.37 -2.20
N ARG A 89 -16.80 -6.85 -0.96
CA ARG A 89 -15.76 -6.62 0.05
C ARG A 89 -14.39 -7.15 -0.38
N ASN A 90 -14.34 -8.38 -0.86
CA ASN A 90 -13.12 -9.02 -1.33
C ASN A 90 -12.50 -8.29 -2.53
N ASN A 91 -13.32 -7.90 -3.51
CA ASN A 91 -12.85 -7.16 -4.68
C ASN A 91 -12.27 -5.80 -4.27
N GLN A 92 -12.97 -5.06 -3.41
CA GLN A 92 -12.52 -3.74 -2.94
C GLN A 92 -11.24 -3.84 -2.12
N HIS A 93 -11.19 -4.77 -1.16
CA HIS A 93 -9.97 -5.02 -0.39
C HIS A 93 -8.81 -5.35 -1.33
N SER A 94 -9.02 -6.26 -2.28
CA SER A 94 -7.97 -6.70 -3.20
C SER A 94 -7.47 -5.60 -4.14
N TYR A 95 -8.37 -4.78 -4.66
CA TYR A 95 -8.02 -3.60 -5.45
C TYR A 95 -7.18 -2.61 -4.64
N LEU A 96 -7.64 -2.25 -3.43
CA LEU A 96 -6.95 -1.25 -2.59
C LEU A 96 -5.60 -1.74 -2.09
N THR A 97 -5.44 -3.04 -1.76
CA THR A 97 -4.14 -3.60 -1.37
C THR A 97 -3.13 -3.50 -2.52
N ARG A 98 -3.52 -3.85 -3.76
CA ARG A 98 -2.64 -3.71 -4.93
C ARG A 98 -2.28 -2.27 -5.20
N TRP A 99 -3.27 -1.37 -5.21
CA TRP A 99 -3.02 0.05 -5.46
C TRP A 99 -2.12 0.66 -4.39
N PHE A 100 -2.34 0.32 -3.12
CA PHE A 100 -1.44 0.74 -2.03
C PHE A 100 -0.01 0.23 -2.24
N ALA A 101 0.15 -1.04 -2.62
CA ALA A 101 1.47 -1.62 -2.90
C ALA A 101 2.18 -0.93 -4.07
N GLU A 102 1.46 -0.61 -5.15
CA GLU A 102 1.98 0.14 -6.30
C GLU A 102 2.46 1.53 -5.90
N VAL A 103 1.65 2.28 -5.13
CA VAL A 103 2.02 3.62 -4.65
C VAL A 103 3.22 3.57 -3.71
N MET A 104 3.27 2.60 -2.80
CA MET A 104 4.41 2.41 -1.89
C MET A 104 5.69 1.99 -2.64
N LYS A 105 5.55 1.22 -3.73
CA LYS A 105 6.66 0.89 -4.62
C LYS A 105 7.20 2.14 -5.32
N GLY A 106 6.32 3.00 -5.86
CA GLY A 106 6.73 4.27 -6.46
C GLY A 106 7.46 5.17 -5.47
N TYR A 107 6.97 5.26 -4.22
CA TYR A 107 7.67 5.98 -3.15
C TYR A 107 9.07 5.41 -2.86
N HIS A 108 9.21 4.09 -2.86
CA HIS A 108 10.51 3.43 -2.67
C HIS A 108 11.47 3.68 -3.83
N GLU A 109 10.98 3.63 -5.07
CA GLU A 109 11.76 3.94 -6.28
C GLU A 109 12.27 5.39 -6.26
N ALA A 110 11.45 6.35 -5.82
CA ALA A 110 11.86 7.74 -5.61
C ALA A 110 13.01 7.85 -4.59
N GLN A 111 12.89 7.14 -3.47
CA GLN A 111 13.94 7.08 -2.45
C GLN A 111 15.25 6.50 -2.99
N ILE A 112 15.20 5.37 -3.70
CA ILE A 112 16.39 4.77 -4.33
C ILE A 112 17.01 5.73 -5.35
N SER A 113 16.20 6.40 -6.16
CA SER A 113 16.69 7.40 -7.12
C SER A 113 17.47 8.53 -6.45
N PHE A 114 16.99 9.01 -5.30
CA PHE A 114 17.70 10.01 -4.50
C PHE A 114 19.02 9.48 -3.94
N ARG A 115 19.04 8.26 -3.40
CA ARG A 115 20.28 7.60 -2.91
C ARG A 115 21.36 7.57 -3.98
N GLU A 116 21.01 7.13 -5.19
CA GLU A 116 21.96 7.02 -6.30
C GLU A 116 22.47 8.39 -6.75
N LYS A 117 21.62 9.43 -6.72
CA LYS A 117 22.06 10.82 -6.99
C LYS A 117 23.03 11.34 -5.93
N CYS A 118 22.79 11.06 -4.65
CA CYS A 118 23.72 11.40 -3.57
C CYS A 118 25.05 10.67 -3.73
N LYS A 119 25.02 9.36 -4.01
CA LYS A 119 26.21 8.55 -4.28
C LYS A 119 27.03 9.11 -5.46
N ALA A 120 26.38 9.44 -6.57
CA ALA A 120 27.06 10.03 -7.73
C ALA A 120 27.71 11.39 -7.41
N LYS A 121 27.06 12.22 -6.58
CA LYS A 121 27.66 13.47 -6.09
C LYS A 121 28.88 13.23 -5.22
N ILE A 122 28.82 12.27 -4.29
CA ILE A 122 29.98 11.90 -3.44
C ILE A 122 31.14 11.45 -4.31
N GLN A 123 30.88 10.56 -5.28
CA GLN A 123 31.90 10.10 -6.23
C GLN A 123 32.55 11.28 -6.96
N ARG A 124 31.74 12.21 -7.44
CA ARG A 124 32.24 13.41 -8.13
C ARG A 124 33.12 14.29 -7.22
N GLN A 125 32.76 14.45 -5.95
CA GLN A 125 33.57 15.21 -4.99
C GLN A 125 34.89 14.52 -4.65
N LEU A 126 34.90 13.18 -4.56
CA LEU A 126 36.13 12.40 -4.39
C LEU A 126 37.09 12.56 -5.57
N GLU A 127 36.58 12.61 -6.80
CA GLU A 127 37.39 12.89 -8.00
C GLU A 127 38.02 14.29 -7.96
N ILE A 128 37.31 15.30 -7.45
CA ILE A 128 37.82 16.69 -7.34
C ILE A 128 39.04 16.77 -6.40
N VAL A 129 39.05 15.96 -5.35
CA VAL A 129 40.18 15.85 -4.41
C VAL A 129 41.22 14.82 -4.84
N ASN A 130 41.19 14.38 -6.11
CA ASN A 130 42.08 13.39 -6.70
C ASN A 130 42.06 12.02 -6.02
N LYS A 131 40.94 11.65 -5.40
CA LYS A 131 40.71 10.31 -4.84
C LYS A 131 39.88 9.49 -5.81
N SER A 132 40.55 8.66 -6.60
CA SER A 132 39.86 7.65 -7.42
C SER A 132 39.27 6.58 -6.50
N THR A 133 37.98 6.30 -6.63
CA THR A 133 37.28 5.29 -5.84
C THR A 133 36.41 4.46 -6.76
N THR A 134 36.54 3.14 -6.68
CA THR A 134 35.70 2.23 -7.45
C THR A 134 34.27 2.23 -6.90
N GLY A 135 33.28 1.84 -7.71
CA GLY A 135 31.88 1.79 -7.25
C GLY A 135 31.66 0.87 -6.04
N LYS A 136 32.50 -0.17 -5.88
CA LYS A 136 32.46 -1.09 -4.73
C LYS A 136 33.05 -0.47 -3.47
N GLU A 137 34.23 0.15 -3.58
CA GLU A 137 34.85 0.87 -2.45
C GLU A 137 33.96 2.02 -1.97
N LEU A 138 33.28 2.70 -2.89
CA LEU A 138 32.32 3.75 -2.54
C LEU A 138 31.14 3.18 -1.75
N GLU A 139 30.60 2.03 -2.14
CA GLU A 139 29.52 1.38 -1.39
C GLU A 139 29.99 0.96 0.01
N GLU A 140 31.16 0.33 0.11
CA GLU A 140 31.77 -0.05 1.40
C GLU A 140 32.04 1.17 2.30
N MET A 141 32.29 2.34 1.72
CA MET A 141 32.42 3.59 2.46
C MET A 141 31.07 4.09 2.98
N LEU A 142 30.00 3.98 2.18
CA LEU A 142 28.65 4.40 2.55
C LEU A 142 27.99 3.46 3.58
N GLU A 143 28.37 2.18 3.58
CA GLU A 143 27.88 1.21 4.57
C GLU A 143 28.44 1.46 5.98
N ARG A 144 29.53 2.22 6.11
CA ARG A 144 30.18 2.51 7.39
C ARG A 144 29.74 3.86 7.93
N ASP A 145 29.39 3.89 9.22
CA ASP A 145 29.05 5.14 9.91
C ASP A 145 30.21 6.14 9.99
N ASN A 146 31.46 5.69 9.83
CA ASN A 146 32.65 6.53 9.96
C ASN A 146 33.34 6.77 8.62
N LEU A 147 32.97 7.88 7.98
CA LEU A 147 33.60 8.35 6.74
C LEU A 147 35.06 8.79 6.93
N ALA A 148 35.46 9.17 8.15
CA ALA A 148 36.77 9.75 8.44
C ALA A 148 37.93 8.83 8.05
N ILE A 149 37.73 7.51 8.11
CA ILE A 149 38.73 6.50 7.72
C ILE A 149 39.06 6.59 6.23
N PHE A 150 38.11 7.04 5.41
CA PHE A 150 38.31 7.17 3.96
C PHE A 150 38.77 8.57 3.57
N ILE A 151 38.45 9.61 4.34
CA ILE A 151 38.81 10.99 3.98
C ILE A 151 40.03 11.54 4.74
N SER A 152 40.60 10.79 5.69
CA SER A 152 41.78 11.18 6.49
C SER A 152 43.01 11.53 5.66
N ASP A 153 43.17 10.88 4.50
CA ASP A 153 44.34 11.05 3.64
C ASP A 153 44.22 12.27 2.72
N ILE A 154 43.05 12.92 2.69
CA ILE A 154 42.82 14.12 1.90
C ILE A 154 43.32 15.32 2.68
N THR A 155 44.38 15.95 2.19
CA THR A 155 44.91 17.19 2.76
C THR A 155 43.85 18.31 2.65
N SER A 156 43.33 18.75 3.79
CA SER A 156 42.31 19.81 3.91
C SER A 156 42.87 21.22 3.76
N ASP A 157 44.17 21.37 3.48
CA ASP A 157 44.86 22.66 3.35
C ASP A 157 44.37 23.51 2.16
N SER A 158 43.69 22.90 1.19
CA SER A 158 43.04 23.60 0.08
C SER A 158 41.58 23.90 0.39
N GLN A 159 41.15 25.14 0.15
CA GLN A 159 39.74 25.54 0.22
C GLN A 159 38.84 24.62 -0.64
N ILE A 160 39.36 24.13 -1.76
CA ILE A 160 38.65 23.19 -2.66
C ILE A 160 38.45 21.84 -1.97
N SER A 161 39.48 21.29 -1.32
CA SER A 161 39.38 20.03 -0.57
C SER A 161 38.40 20.17 0.59
N SER A 162 38.48 21.26 1.36
CA SER A 162 37.56 21.49 2.47
C SER A 162 36.10 21.54 2.02
N GLN A 163 35.79 22.26 0.93
CA GLN A 163 34.43 22.33 0.39
C GLN A 163 33.93 20.97 -0.13
N ALA A 164 34.78 20.21 -0.81
CA ALA A 164 34.43 18.88 -1.29
C ALA A 164 34.13 17.91 -0.14
N LEU A 165 34.94 17.95 0.93
CA LEU A 165 34.71 17.14 2.13
C LEU A 165 33.40 17.48 2.83
N THR A 166 33.07 18.77 2.97
CA THR A 166 31.78 19.18 3.55
C THR A 166 30.59 18.71 2.72
N GLU A 167 30.66 18.81 1.38
CA GLU A 167 29.59 18.29 0.50
C GLU A 167 29.46 16.77 0.64
N ILE A 168 30.57 16.03 0.72
CA ILE A 168 30.57 14.58 0.93
C ILE A 168 29.87 14.21 2.25
N GLU A 169 30.22 14.87 3.36
CA GLU A 169 29.60 14.64 4.66
C GLU A 169 28.10 14.92 4.63
N LEU A 170 27.68 16.02 4.00
CA LEU A 170 26.27 16.38 3.85
C LEU A 170 25.48 15.33 3.05
N ARG A 171 26.02 14.87 1.92
CA ARG A 171 25.36 13.84 1.10
C ARG A 171 25.30 12.49 1.83
N HIS A 172 26.35 12.15 2.58
CA HIS A 172 26.36 10.92 3.38
C HIS A 172 25.28 10.97 4.48
N GLN A 173 25.15 12.09 5.19
CA GLN A 173 24.10 12.27 6.20
C GLN A 173 22.70 12.11 5.58
N GLU A 174 22.48 12.61 4.36
CA GLU A 174 21.21 12.44 3.66
C GLU A 174 20.91 10.99 3.28
N ILE A 175 21.93 10.23 2.88
CA ILE A 175 21.80 8.78 2.64
C ILE A 175 21.40 8.07 3.94
N LEU A 176 22.03 8.39 5.08
CA LEU A 176 21.67 7.80 6.37
C LEU A 176 20.23 8.12 6.79
N CYS A 177 19.80 9.37 6.63
CA CYS A 177 18.41 9.78 6.90
C CYS A 177 17.41 9.05 5.99
N LEU A 178 17.74 8.90 4.71
CA LEU A 178 16.93 8.15 3.75
C LEU A 178 16.81 6.67 4.12
N GLU A 179 17.93 6.02 4.45
CA GLU A 179 17.96 4.61 4.83
C GLU A 179 17.17 4.35 6.12
N SER A 180 17.22 5.28 7.08
CA SER A 180 16.35 5.25 8.26
C SER A 180 14.87 5.32 7.87
N SER A 181 14.50 6.21 6.96
CA SER A 181 13.12 6.31 6.44
C SER A 181 12.65 5.05 5.71
N ILE A 182 13.53 4.40 4.93
CA ILE A 182 13.23 3.12 4.26
C ILE A 182 13.01 2.02 5.31
N LYS A 183 13.90 1.92 6.31
CA LYS A 183 13.79 0.94 7.42
C LYS A 183 12.48 1.13 8.18
N ASP A 184 12.06 2.36 8.41
CA ASP A 184 10.80 2.70 9.08
C ASP A 184 9.55 2.24 8.33
N LEU A 185 9.63 2.11 7.00
CA LEU A 185 8.56 1.61 6.14
C LEU A 185 8.69 0.10 5.88
N HIS A 186 9.81 -0.54 6.24
CA HIS A 186 10.06 -1.95 5.98
C HIS A 186 8.97 -2.88 6.52
N GLU A 187 8.51 -2.65 7.76
CA GLU A 187 7.40 -3.41 8.35
C GLU A 187 6.12 -3.31 7.50
N ILE A 188 5.85 -2.16 6.89
CA ILE A 188 4.69 -1.96 6.02
C ILE A 188 4.87 -2.72 4.72
N PHE A 189 6.06 -2.72 4.12
CA PHE A 189 6.34 -3.49 2.90
C PHE A 189 6.16 -4.99 3.11
N VAL A 190 6.72 -5.54 4.19
CA VAL A 190 6.59 -6.96 4.53
C VAL A 190 5.13 -7.33 4.77
N ASP A 191 4.40 -6.55 5.57
CA ASP A 191 2.98 -6.79 5.81
C ASP A 191 2.15 -6.71 4.52
N THR A 192 2.44 -5.73 3.64
CA THR A 192 1.71 -5.57 2.38
C THR A 192 1.99 -6.71 1.42
N ALA A 193 3.24 -7.17 1.35
CA ALA A 193 3.61 -8.36 0.56
C ALA A 193 2.86 -9.61 1.06
N MET A 194 2.82 -9.83 2.37
CA MET A 194 2.04 -10.92 2.98
C MET A 194 0.54 -10.79 2.69
N MET A 195 -0.04 -9.59 2.74
CA MET A 195 -1.44 -9.36 2.39
C MET A 195 -1.75 -9.68 0.92
N LEU A 196 -0.80 -9.41 0.00
CA LEU A 196 -0.92 -9.77 -1.40
C LEU A 196 -0.78 -11.28 -1.62
N GLU A 197 0.15 -11.94 -0.93
CA GLU A 197 0.35 -13.39 -1.00
C GLU A 197 -0.87 -14.15 -0.46
N LEU A 198 -1.41 -13.74 0.69
CA LEU A 198 -2.63 -14.31 1.28
C LEU A 198 -3.88 -14.11 0.42
N GLN A 199 -3.91 -13.08 -0.44
CA GLN A 199 -4.98 -12.92 -1.43
C GLN A 199 -4.84 -13.86 -2.63
N GLY A 200 -3.66 -14.42 -2.87
CA GLY A 200 -3.32 -15.27 -4.02
C GLY A 200 -3.48 -14.58 -5.38
N GLU A 201 -3.34 -15.36 -6.46
CA GLU A 201 -3.79 -14.99 -7.80
C GLU A 201 -5.34 -14.95 -7.86
N LEU A 202 -5.98 -14.03 -7.14
CA LEU A 202 -7.37 -13.62 -7.41
C LEU A 202 -7.47 -12.81 -8.72
N ILE A 203 -6.60 -13.11 -9.69
CA ILE A 203 -6.59 -12.59 -11.06
C ILE A 203 -7.88 -12.96 -11.80
N ASN A 204 -8.63 -13.96 -11.30
CA ASN A 204 -9.89 -14.39 -11.89
C ASN A 204 -11.16 -13.97 -11.14
N ASN A 205 -11.16 -12.78 -10.51
CA ASN A 205 -12.38 -12.25 -9.88
C ASN A 205 -13.47 -11.90 -10.89
N ILE A 206 -13.15 -11.41 -12.09
CA ILE A 206 -14.18 -11.09 -13.08
C ILE A 206 -14.85 -12.38 -13.57
N GLU A 207 -14.07 -13.34 -14.05
CA GLU A 207 -14.59 -14.63 -14.51
C GLU A 207 -15.38 -15.33 -13.40
N ARG A 208 -14.80 -15.47 -12.20
CA ARG A 208 -15.49 -16.10 -11.07
C ARG A 208 -16.76 -15.35 -10.66
N ASN A 209 -16.72 -14.01 -10.58
CA ASN A 209 -17.91 -13.24 -10.19
C ASN A 209 -19.01 -13.30 -11.25
N VAL A 210 -18.63 -13.32 -12.53
CA VAL A 210 -19.55 -13.47 -13.67
C VAL A 210 -20.15 -14.88 -13.69
N THR A 211 -19.33 -15.93 -13.54
CA THR A 211 -19.80 -17.32 -13.46
C THR A 211 -20.74 -17.52 -12.28
N THR A 212 -20.40 -17.04 -11.08
CA THR A 212 -21.30 -17.09 -9.92
C THR A 212 -22.59 -16.31 -10.16
N ALA A 213 -22.54 -15.14 -10.83
CA ALA A 213 -23.76 -14.40 -11.16
C ALA A 213 -24.65 -15.16 -12.15
N ALA A 214 -24.06 -15.82 -13.16
CA ALA A 214 -24.78 -16.68 -14.09
C ALA A 214 -25.48 -17.83 -13.35
N GLU A 215 -24.79 -18.51 -12.42
CA GLU A 215 -25.39 -19.58 -11.60
C GLU A 215 -26.61 -19.10 -10.80
N TYR A 216 -26.57 -17.88 -10.24
CA TYR A 216 -27.73 -17.31 -9.52
C TYR A 216 -28.91 -17.02 -10.46
N VAL A 217 -28.65 -16.57 -11.68
CA VAL A 217 -29.69 -16.32 -12.70
C VAL A 217 -30.31 -17.64 -13.14
N ASP A 218 -29.50 -18.68 -13.36
CA ASP A 218 -29.97 -20.01 -13.75
C ASP A 218 -30.86 -20.63 -12.67
N ARG A 219 -30.43 -20.60 -11.39
CA ARG A 219 -31.27 -21.03 -10.26
C ARG A 219 -32.56 -20.21 -10.17
N SER A 220 -32.50 -18.90 -10.37
CA SER A 220 -33.69 -18.04 -10.34
C SER A 220 -34.66 -18.36 -11.48
N LYS A 221 -34.14 -18.71 -12.67
CA LYS A 221 -34.95 -19.15 -13.81
C LYS A 221 -35.65 -20.47 -13.51
N GLU A 222 -34.98 -21.43 -12.89
CA GLU A 222 -35.61 -22.69 -12.48
C GLU A 222 -36.72 -22.49 -11.44
N GLU A 223 -36.46 -21.69 -10.40
CA GLU A 223 -37.44 -21.40 -9.34
C GLU A 223 -38.67 -20.66 -9.91
N THR A 224 -38.47 -19.70 -10.82
CA THR A 224 -39.59 -18.99 -11.49
C THR A 224 -40.38 -19.90 -12.42
N SER A 225 -39.71 -20.81 -13.15
CA SER A 225 -40.39 -21.83 -13.96
C SER A 225 -41.26 -22.74 -13.08
N ARG A 226 -40.70 -23.25 -11.98
CA ARG A 226 -41.44 -24.07 -11.00
C ARG A 226 -42.62 -23.30 -10.40
N ALA A 227 -42.47 -22.01 -10.10
CA ALA A 227 -43.56 -21.16 -9.62
C ALA A 227 -44.69 -21.01 -10.64
N VAL A 228 -44.37 -20.89 -11.94
CA VAL A 228 -45.37 -20.87 -13.02
C VAL A 228 -46.11 -22.20 -13.11
N ASP A 229 -45.40 -23.31 -12.97
CA ASP A 229 -46.02 -24.65 -12.99
C ASP A 229 -46.97 -24.86 -11.81
N TYR A 230 -46.59 -24.41 -10.60
CA TYR A 230 -47.48 -24.43 -9.44
C TYR A 230 -48.72 -23.55 -9.63
N LYS A 231 -48.58 -22.38 -10.29
CA LYS A 231 -49.72 -21.52 -10.63
C LYS A 231 -50.68 -22.21 -11.61
N LYS A 232 -50.16 -22.96 -12.59
CA LYS A 232 -50.98 -23.66 -13.60
C LYS A 232 -51.67 -24.91 -13.06
N ASN A 233 -51.08 -25.58 -12.07
CA ASN A 233 -51.64 -26.78 -11.46
C ASN A 233 -51.52 -26.74 -9.93
N PRO A 234 -52.53 -26.18 -9.22
CA PRO A 234 -52.50 -25.98 -7.77
C PRO A 234 -52.36 -27.27 -6.97
N TYR A 235 -52.75 -28.41 -7.55
CA TYR A 235 -52.73 -29.72 -6.90
C TYR A 235 -51.34 -30.38 -6.91
N LYS A 236 -50.35 -29.82 -7.63
CA LYS A 236 -48.94 -30.29 -7.60
C LYS A 236 -48.14 -29.79 -6.40
N ILE A 237 -48.74 -29.03 -5.48
CA ILE A 237 -48.11 -28.62 -4.22
C ILE A 237 -48.18 -29.82 -3.24
N THR A 238 -47.43 -30.88 -3.52
CA THR A 238 -47.32 -32.05 -2.63
C THR A 238 -46.28 -31.84 -1.53
N PHE A 239 -45.37 -30.88 -1.70
CA PHE A 239 -44.42 -30.42 -0.69
C PHE A 239 -44.42 -28.88 -0.63
N LEU A 240 -44.55 -28.33 0.58
CA LEU A 240 -44.43 -26.88 0.79
C LEU A 240 -43.07 -26.39 0.27
N PRO A 241 -43.05 -25.36 -0.61
CA PRO A 241 -41.82 -24.72 -1.07
C PRO A 241 -40.96 -24.31 0.12
N ASN A 242 -39.63 -24.45 0.01
CA ASN A 242 -38.72 -24.14 1.13
C ASN A 242 -38.85 -22.69 1.63
N PHE A 243 -39.27 -21.74 0.78
CA PHE A 243 -39.55 -20.36 1.20
C PHE A 243 -40.78 -20.25 2.11
N MET A 244 -41.80 -21.11 1.96
CA MET A 244 -42.97 -21.15 2.85
C MET A 244 -42.67 -21.81 4.20
N LYS A 245 -41.67 -22.69 4.27
CA LYS A 245 -41.23 -23.30 5.55
C LYS A 245 -40.63 -22.26 6.51
N SER A 246 -39.99 -21.21 5.98
CA SER A 246 -39.45 -20.09 6.77
C SER A 246 -40.55 -19.23 7.41
N LEU A 247 -41.71 -19.07 6.76
CA LEU A 247 -42.83 -18.28 7.28
C LEU A 247 -43.52 -18.94 8.48
N LYS A 248 -43.46 -20.28 8.59
CA LYS A 248 -44.11 -21.02 9.68
C LYS A 248 -43.33 -21.01 11.00
N LYS A 249 -42.04 -20.63 10.98
CA LYS A 249 -41.19 -20.63 12.19
C LYS A 249 -41.38 -19.37 13.06
N ASN A 250 -42.07 -18.34 12.56
CA ASN A 250 -42.30 -17.07 13.27
C ASN A 250 -43.76 -16.88 13.72
N SER A 251 -44.59 -17.93 13.70
CA SER A 251 -46.03 -17.85 14.02
C SER A 251 -46.47 -18.88 15.07
N ALA A 252 -45.66 -19.11 16.11
CA ALA A 252 -46.13 -19.81 17.31
C ALA A 252 -46.49 -18.74 18.37
N PRO A 253 -47.70 -18.76 18.97
CA PRO A 253 -48.02 -17.88 20.09
C PRO A 253 -47.31 -18.39 21.35
N ASP A 254 -46.78 -17.46 22.14
CA ASP A 254 -46.16 -17.75 23.43
C ASP A 254 -47.16 -18.46 24.36
N PRO A 255 -46.77 -19.55 25.05
CA PRO A 255 -47.63 -20.17 26.05
C PRO A 255 -47.64 -19.32 27.32
N VAL A 256 -48.85 -19.10 27.83
CA VAL A 256 -49.21 -18.43 29.10
C VAL A 256 -48.57 -19.13 30.29
#